data_AF-A0A1F5L2R6-F1
#
_entry.id   AF-A0A1F5L2R6-F1
#
_cell.length_a   1.000
_cell.length_b   1.000
_cell.length_c   1.000
_cell.angle_alpha   90.00
_cell.angle_beta   90.00
_cell.angle_gamma   90.00
#
_symmetry.space_group_name_H-M   'P 1'
#
loop_
_entity.id
_entity.type
_entity.pdbx_description
1 polymer ?
#
loop_
_entity_poly.entity_id
_entity_poly.type
_entity_poly.pdbx_seq_one_letter_code
_entity_poly.pdbx_strand_id
1 'polypeptide(L)'
;MDAPNSTPDQEAEGEQQSSALPIVCEKDNSQETSNDAPMPSTSQQEAETRHALTTEPFQPILKVLADLERNDPKSAFPAARLVGLYRRLWESCVSKHIDGQKLEQRNRILKEASRHLTKVRDGLQLRHDKQLSRLRFFEQALESSRDRLTRILDDWNHPTRLNLPGSLDNAREG
;
A
#
# COMPACT_ATOMS: atom_id res chain seq x y z
N MET A 1 56.57 25.21 15.63
CA MET A 1 55.49 25.05 14.63
C MET A 1 56.18 25.02 13.29
N ASP A 2 56.34 23.83 12.72
CA ASP A 2 56.93 23.57 11.41
C ASP A 2 56.19 22.35 10.83
N ALA A 3 55.80 22.40 9.56
CA ALA A 3 55.07 21.36 8.78
C ALA A 3 56.06 20.59 7.86
N PRO A 4 55.70 19.72 6.87
CA PRO A 4 54.52 18.85 6.61
C PRO A 4 54.88 17.39 6.12
N ASN A 5 53.84 16.54 5.94
CA ASN A 5 53.63 15.37 5.04
C ASN A 5 54.77 14.42 4.56
N SER A 6 54.53 13.10 4.66
CA SER A 6 54.69 12.11 3.55
C SER A 6 54.08 10.71 3.88
N THR A 7 53.15 10.25 3.05
CA THR A 7 52.88 8.83 2.67
C THR A 7 53.73 8.47 1.43
N PRO A 8 53.86 7.23 0.91
CA PRO A 8 53.06 6.00 1.11
C PRO A 8 53.91 4.69 1.28
N ASP A 9 53.27 3.54 1.51
CA ASP A 9 53.70 2.31 0.81
C ASP A 9 52.53 1.31 0.68
N GLN A 10 52.41 0.75 -0.52
CA GLN A 10 51.45 -0.27 -0.95
C GLN A 10 52.08 -1.66 -0.75
N GLU A 11 51.28 -2.71 -0.50
CA GLU A 11 51.16 -3.90 -1.38
C GLU A 11 50.40 -5.08 -0.71
N ALA A 12 49.64 -5.76 -1.58
CA ALA A 12 49.15 -7.16 -1.57
C ALA A 12 48.22 -7.62 -0.42
N GLU A 13 46.92 -7.77 -0.67
CA GLU A 13 46.25 -9.01 -1.18
C GLU A 13 46.31 -10.21 -0.21
N GLY A 14 45.14 -10.75 0.16
CA GLY A 14 45.08 -12.08 0.77
C GLY A 14 43.87 -12.34 1.68
N GLU A 15 42.72 -12.62 1.06
CA GLU A 15 41.70 -13.58 1.52
C GLU A 15 41.14 -13.48 2.96
N GLN A 16 39.98 -12.84 3.09
CA GLN A 16 38.98 -13.25 4.09
C GLN A 16 37.74 -13.81 3.38
N GLN A 17 37.69 -15.14 3.32
CA GLN A 17 36.53 -15.90 2.87
C GLN A 17 35.53 -16.10 4.02
N SER A 18 34.26 -15.86 3.68
CA SER A 18 33.07 -16.63 4.06
C SER A 18 32.67 -16.62 5.54
N SER A 19 31.50 -16.07 5.91
CA SER A 19 30.23 -16.74 5.61
C SER A 19 29.06 -15.77 5.85
N ALA A 20 28.47 -15.23 4.78
CA ALA A 20 27.16 -14.59 4.84
C ALA A 20 26.29 -15.23 3.76
N LEU A 21 25.21 -15.89 4.20
CA LEU A 21 24.22 -16.53 3.33
C LEU A 21 23.69 -15.52 2.29
N PRO A 22 23.54 -15.91 1.01
CA PRO A 22 22.96 -15.02 0.03
C PRO A 22 21.46 -14.95 0.30
N ILE A 23 21.01 -13.85 0.89
CA ILE A 23 19.61 -13.45 0.78
C ILE A 23 19.45 -13.08 -0.69
N VAL A 24 18.96 -14.03 -1.49
CA VAL A 24 18.38 -13.77 -2.79
C VAL A 24 17.16 -12.88 -2.53
N CYS A 25 17.39 -11.56 -2.52
CA CYS A 25 16.34 -10.60 -2.77
C CYS A 25 15.94 -10.84 -4.22
N GLU A 26 14.83 -11.56 -4.42
CA GLU A 26 14.11 -11.53 -5.68
C GLU A 26 13.88 -10.06 -6.02
N LYS A 27 14.62 -9.62 -7.05
CA LYS A 27 14.49 -8.31 -7.66
C LYS A 27 13.12 -8.27 -8.31
N ASP A 28 12.11 -7.90 -7.52
CA ASP A 28 10.85 -7.42 -8.03
C ASP A 28 11.18 -6.16 -8.83
N ASN A 29 11.35 -6.33 -10.14
CA ASN A 29 11.26 -5.25 -11.11
C ASN A 29 9.81 -4.75 -11.09
N SER A 30 9.43 -4.10 -9.99
CA SER A 30 8.35 -3.14 -10.00
C SER A 30 8.90 -1.94 -10.74
N GLN A 31 8.83 -2.02 -12.06
CA GLN A 31 8.93 -0.89 -12.97
C GLN A 31 8.11 0.23 -12.33
N GLU A 32 8.81 1.20 -11.76
CA GLU A 32 8.23 2.44 -11.28
C GLU A 32 7.75 3.15 -12.55
N THR A 33 6.54 2.79 -13.00
CA THR A 33 5.81 3.58 -13.97
C THR A 33 5.41 4.84 -13.22
N SER A 34 6.36 5.75 -13.08
CA SER A 34 6.07 7.17 -13.02
C SER A 34 5.34 7.49 -14.32
N ASN A 35 4.03 7.25 -14.28
CA ASN A 35 3.08 7.89 -15.15
C ASN A 35 2.78 9.25 -14.50
N ASP A 36 3.80 10.08 -14.34
CA ASP A 36 3.63 11.53 -14.40
C ASP A 36 3.28 11.88 -15.85
N ALA A 37 2.10 11.43 -16.27
CA ALA A 37 1.42 12.04 -17.39
C ALA A 37 1.06 13.44 -16.92
N PRO A 38 1.51 14.51 -17.60
CA PRO A 38 0.98 15.83 -17.35
C PRO A 38 -0.51 15.74 -17.70
N MET A 39 -1.39 15.74 -16.69
CA MET A 39 -2.83 15.84 -16.89
C MET A 39 -3.06 17.10 -17.75
N PRO A 40 -3.39 16.97 -19.05
CA PRO A 40 -3.58 18.15 -19.87
C PRO A 40 -4.92 18.74 -19.45
N SER A 41 -4.86 19.94 -18.87
CA SER A 41 -5.94 20.93 -18.79
C SER A 41 -7.36 20.40 -18.61
N THR A 42 -7.60 19.49 -17.65
CA THR A 42 -8.96 19.01 -17.35
C THR A 42 -9.91 20.17 -17.08
N SER A 43 -9.41 21.28 -16.51
CA SER A 43 -10.22 22.46 -16.21
C SER A 43 -10.75 23.21 -17.44
N GLN A 44 -10.01 23.26 -18.55
CA GLN A 44 -10.44 23.97 -19.76
C GLN A 44 -11.56 23.19 -20.47
N GLN A 45 -11.37 21.89 -20.66
CA GLN A 45 -12.40 21.02 -21.24
C GLN A 45 -13.66 20.95 -20.37
N GLU A 46 -13.50 20.99 -19.04
CA GLU A 46 -14.63 21.03 -18.09
C GLU A 46 -15.38 22.37 -18.15
N ALA A 47 -14.68 23.49 -18.39
CA ALA A 47 -15.31 24.79 -18.60
C ALA A 47 -16.07 24.82 -19.94
N GLU A 48 -15.47 24.30 -21.01
CA GLU A 48 -16.10 24.21 -22.33
C GLU A 48 -17.35 23.33 -22.33
N THR A 49 -17.29 22.16 -21.68
CA THR A 49 -18.45 21.26 -21.54
C THR A 49 -19.54 21.89 -20.68
N ARG A 50 -19.20 22.57 -19.57
CA ARG A 50 -20.16 23.36 -18.79
C ARG A 50 -20.84 24.42 -19.67
N HIS A 51 -20.06 25.19 -20.41
CA HIS A 51 -20.59 26.25 -21.28
C HIS A 51 -21.48 25.72 -22.40
N ALA A 52 -21.13 24.59 -23.03
CA ALA A 52 -21.95 23.95 -24.05
C ALA A 52 -23.32 23.53 -23.46
N LEU A 53 -23.30 22.80 -22.34
CA LEU A 53 -24.50 22.30 -21.68
C LEU A 53 -25.41 23.40 -21.13
N THR A 54 -24.88 24.59 -20.83
CA THR A 54 -25.69 25.72 -20.33
C THR A 54 -26.20 26.63 -21.44
N THR A 55 -25.50 26.71 -22.57
CA THR A 55 -25.81 27.68 -23.62
C THR A 55 -26.64 27.07 -24.74
N GLU A 56 -26.36 25.83 -25.14
CA GLU A 56 -27.04 25.14 -26.24
C GLU A 56 -28.56 24.98 -26.02
N PRO A 57 -29.06 24.55 -24.83
CA PRO A 57 -30.50 24.35 -24.62
C PRO A 57 -31.33 25.64 -24.71
N PHE A 58 -30.69 26.79 -24.50
CA PHE A 58 -31.36 28.08 -24.47
C PHE A 58 -31.34 28.83 -25.80
N GLN A 59 -30.56 28.39 -26.80
CA GLN A 59 -30.48 29.06 -28.10
C GLN A 59 -31.86 29.31 -28.75
N PRO A 60 -32.80 28.33 -28.78
CA PRO A 60 -34.12 28.55 -29.38
C PRO A 60 -34.94 29.60 -28.61
N ILE A 61 -34.91 29.55 -27.28
CA ILE A 61 -35.67 30.45 -26.41
C ILE A 61 -35.14 31.88 -26.53
N LEU A 62 -33.82 32.05 -26.63
CA LEU A 62 -33.22 33.37 -26.86
C LEU A 62 -33.66 33.98 -28.20
N LYS A 63 -33.79 33.16 -29.24
CA LYS A 63 -34.29 33.60 -30.54
C LYS A 63 -35.75 34.06 -30.45
N VAL A 64 -36.60 33.28 -29.78
CA VAL A 64 -38.01 33.64 -29.54
C VAL A 64 -38.11 34.92 -28.70
N LEU A 65 -37.26 35.12 -27.70
CA LEU A 65 -37.22 36.35 -26.91
C LEU A 65 -36.82 37.57 -27.75
N ALA A 66 -35.85 37.43 -28.65
CA ALA A 66 -35.46 38.51 -29.56
C ALA A 66 -36.59 38.88 -30.55
N ASP A 67 -37.34 37.89 -31.02
CA ASP A 67 -38.53 38.13 -31.85
C ASP A 67 -39.66 38.77 -31.02
N LEU A 68 -39.84 38.35 -29.76
CA LEU A 68 -40.85 38.91 -28.86
C LEU A 68 -40.54 40.38 -28.49
N GLU A 69 -39.27 40.72 -28.27
CA GLU A 69 -38.83 42.11 -28.01
C GLU A 69 -39.19 43.05 -29.16
N ARG A 70 -39.14 42.57 -30.41
CA ARG A 70 -39.52 43.33 -31.60
C ARG A 70 -41.03 43.49 -31.76
N ASN A 71 -41.81 42.46 -31.41
CA ASN A 71 -43.25 42.41 -31.67
C ASN A 71 -44.10 42.93 -30.50
N ASP A 72 -43.69 42.69 -29.26
CA ASP A 72 -44.37 43.14 -28.05
C ASP A 72 -43.38 43.35 -26.89
N PRO A 73 -42.77 44.54 -26.80
CA PRO A 73 -41.77 44.82 -25.77
C PRO A 73 -42.33 44.76 -24.33
N LYS A 74 -43.66 44.90 -24.15
CA LYS A 74 -44.30 44.85 -22.83
C LYS A 74 -44.30 43.44 -22.24
N SER A 75 -44.41 42.41 -23.07
CA SER A 75 -44.33 41.00 -22.63
C SER A 75 -42.91 40.43 -22.71
N ALA A 76 -42.05 41.00 -23.56
CA ALA A 76 -40.66 40.58 -23.70
C ALA A 76 -39.85 40.68 -22.39
N PHE A 77 -40.00 41.77 -21.63
CA PHE A 77 -39.24 41.96 -20.40
C PHE A 77 -39.58 40.94 -19.29
N PRO A 78 -40.87 40.70 -18.95
CA PRO A 78 -41.24 39.61 -18.03
C PRO A 78 -40.77 38.23 -18.49
N ALA A 79 -40.89 37.93 -19.79
CA ALA A 79 -40.45 36.66 -20.36
C ALA A 79 -38.93 36.49 -20.26
N ALA A 80 -38.16 37.51 -20.62
CA ALA A 80 -36.70 37.52 -20.51
C ALA A 80 -36.25 37.35 -19.04
N ARG A 81 -36.93 37.99 -18.09
CA ARG A 81 -36.65 37.84 -16.66
C ARG A 81 -36.88 36.40 -16.19
N LEU A 82 -37.97 35.76 -16.61
CA LEU A 82 -38.25 34.35 -16.27
C LEU A 82 -37.19 33.41 -16.85
N VAL A 83 -36.85 33.58 -18.14
CA VAL A 83 -35.83 32.76 -18.81
C VAL A 83 -34.45 32.96 -18.17
N GLY A 84 -34.11 34.18 -17.76
CA GLY A 84 -32.86 34.47 -17.04
C GLY A 84 -32.77 33.75 -15.69
N LEU A 85 -33.87 33.69 -14.92
CA LEU A 85 -33.92 32.93 -13.66
C LEU A 85 -33.76 31.42 -13.90
N TYR A 86 -34.48 30.88 -14.89
CA TYR A 86 -34.38 29.46 -15.24
C TYR A 86 -32.98 29.07 -15.73
N ARG A 87 -32.34 29.93 -16.54
CA ARG A 87 -30.95 29.72 -16.98
C ARG A 87 -29.99 29.61 -15.81
N ARG A 88 -30.07 30.52 -14.82
CA ARG A 88 -29.20 30.46 -13.63
C ARG A 88 -29.41 29.18 -12.82
N LEU A 89 -30.66 28.73 -12.70
CA LEU A 89 -30.96 27.46 -12.04
C LEU A 89 -30.36 26.28 -12.81
N TRP A 90 -30.51 26.28 -14.14
CA TRP A 90 -29.93 25.28 -15.02
C TRP A 90 -28.40 25.21 -14.92
N GLU A 91 -27.73 26.37 -14.95
CA GLU A 91 -26.28 26.47 -14.74
C GLU A 91 -25.84 25.84 -13.40
N SER A 92 -26.60 26.08 -12.32
CA SER A 92 -26.35 25.44 -11.03
C SER A 92 -26.55 23.92 -11.08
N CYS A 93 -27.60 23.44 -11.74
CA CYS A 93 -27.88 22.01 -11.89
C CYS A 93 -26.79 21.29 -12.70
N VAL A 94 -26.38 21.85 -13.84
CA VAL A 94 -25.31 21.29 -14.68
C VAL A 94 -23.98 21.25 -13.92
N SER A 95 -23.65 22.33 -13.20
CA SER A 95 -22.43 22.37 -12.39
C SER A 95 -22.40 21.27 -11.33
N LYS A 96 -23.47 21.13 -10.54
CA LYS A 96 -23.60 20.07 -9.53
C LYS A 96 -23.58 18.67 -10.15
N HIS A 97 -24.15 18.50 -11.34
CA HIS A 97 -24.13 17.22 -12.04
C HIS A 97 -22.70 16.82 -12.44
N ILE A 98 -21.93 17.74 -13.01
CA ILE A 98 -20.53 17.49 -13.39
C ILE A 98 -19.67 17.20 -12.16
N ASP A 99 -19.84 17.98 -11.08
CA ASP A 99 -19.13 17.73 -9.83
C ASP A 99 -19.50 16.36 -9.23
N GLY A 100 -20.78 15.96 -9.35
CA GLY A 100 -21.27 14.64 -8.97
C GLY A 100 -20.63 13.50 -9.77
N GLN A 101 -20.55 13.63 -11.09
CA GLN A 101 -19.85 12.68 -11.97
C GLN A 101 -18.37 12.53 -11.59
N LYS A 102 -17.70 13.65 -11.33
CA LYS A 102 -16.30 13.69 -10.92
C LYS A 102 -16.09 13.02 -9.56
N LEU A 103 -16.98 13.27 -8.61
CA LEU A 103 -16.97 12.63 -7.30
C LEU A 103 -17.16 11.12 -7.44
N GLU A 104 -18.11 10.68 -8.27
CA GLU A 104 -18.37 9.27 -8.52
C GLU A 104 -17.14 8.57 -9.13
N GLN A 105 -16.51 9.18 -10.13
CA GLN A 105 -15.27 8.66 -10.74
C GLN A 105 -14.16 8.51 -9.70
N ARG A 106 -13.92 9.53 -8.88
CA ARG A 106 -12.92 9.47 -7.80
C ARG A 106 -13.26 8.41 -6.76
N ASN A 107 -14.54 8.25 -6.42
CA ASN A 107 -14.99 7.21 -5.49
C ASN A 107 -14.71 5.81 -6.04
N ARG A 108 -14.91 5.58 -7.34
CA ARG A 108 -14.57 4.32 -8.01
C ARG A 108 -13.07 4.03 -7.94
N ILE A 109 -12.23 5.02 -8.24
CA ILE A 109 -10.76 4.91 -8.13
C ILE A 109 -10.36 4.57 -6.69
N LEU A 110 -10.91 5.29 -5.71
CA LEU A 110 -10.62 5.06 -4.30
C LEU A 110 -11.03 3.66 -3.83
N LYS A 111 -12.20 3.17 -4.27
CA LYS A 111 -12.66 1.81 -3.98
C LYS A 111 -11.69 0.77 -4.56
N GLU A 112 -11.19 0.97 -5.76
CA GLU A 112 -10.20 0.06 -6.36
C GLU A 112 -8.88 0.06 -5.59
N ALA A 113 -8.35 1.24 -5.25
CA ALA A 113 -7.15 1.36 -4.42
C ALA A 113 -7.32 0.68 -3.05
N SER A 114 -8.50 0.82 -2.43
CA SER A 114 -8.83 0.17 -1.16
C SER A 114 -8.88 -1.36 -1.29
N ARG A 115 -9.43 -1.90 -2.38
CA ARG A 115 -9.39 -3.34 -2.68
C ARG A 115 -7.95 -3.83 -2.81
N HIS A 116 -7.10 -3.09 -3.54
CA HIS A 116 -5.71 -3.44 -3.71
C HIS A 116 -4.95 -3.45 -2.37
N LEU A 117 -5.10 -2.41 -1.55
CA LEU A 117 -4.46 -2.33 -0.22
C LEU A 117 -4.91 -3.45 0.71
N THR A 118 -6.19 -3.83 0.65
CA THR A 118 -6.75 -4.96 1.40
C THR A 118 -6.03 -6.26 1.03
N LYS A 119 -5.84 -6.52 -0.28
CA LYS A 119 -5.10 -7.69 -0.77
C LYS A 119 -3.65 -7.70 -0.29
N VAL A 120 -2.98 -6.54 -0.34
CA VAL A 120 -1.59 -6.41 0.15
C VAL A 120 -1.51 -6.69 1.66
N ARG A 121 -2.42 -6.10 2.44
CA ARG A 121 -2.51 -6.34 3.89
C ARG A 121 -2.69 -7.83 4.19
N ASP A 122 -3.63 -8.49 3.52
CA ASP A 122 -3.94 -9.90 3.76
C ASP A 122 -2.75 -10.80 3.38
N GLY A 123 -2.07 -10.48 2.28
CA GLY A 123 -0.83 -11.16 1.89
C GLY A 123 0.28 -10.98 2.92
N LEU A 124 0.44 -9.77 3.47
CA LEU A 124 1.44 -9.50 4.50
C LEU A 124 1.11 -10.24 5.81
N GLN A 125 -0.15 -10.24 6.23
CA GLN A 125 -0.61 -10.97 7.41
C GLN A 125 -0.32 -12.46 7.27
N LEU A 126 -0.63 -13.05 6.12
CA LEU A 126 -0.34 -14.46 5.84
C LEU A 126 1.17 -14.76 5.96
N ARG A 127 2.03 -13.87 5.44
CA ARG A 127 3.49 -14.04 5.55
C ARG A 127 3.94 -13.94 7.01
N HIS A 128 3.38 -13.00 7.77
CA HIS A 128 3.67 -12.84 9.19
C HIS A 128 3.29 -14.09 9.99
N ASP A 129 2.08 -14.61 9.80
CA ASP A 129 1.59 -15.80 10.50
C ASP A 129 2.43 -17.05 10.18
N LYS A 130 2.90 -17.17 8.93
CA LYS A 130 3.83 -18.23 8.52
C LYS A 130 5.17 -18.12 9.26
N GLN A 131 5.71 -16.92 9.40
CA GLN A 131 6.97 -16.71 10.15
C GLN A 131 6.78 -17.01 11.64
N LEU A 132 5.68 -16.57 12.24
CA LEU A 132 5.35 -16.91 13.63
C LEU A 132 5.23 -18.42 13.85
N SER A 133 4.56 -19.12 12.93
CA SER A 133 4.45 -20.59 13.00
C SER A 133 5.82 -21.26 12.94
N ARG A 134 6.71 -20.77 12.06
CA ARG A 134 8.08 -21.28 11.96
C ARG A 134 8.92 -20.97 13.21
N LEU A 135 8.76 -19.79 13.79
CA LEU A 135 9.45 -19.40 15.01
C LEU A 135 9.05 -20.31 16.19
N ARG A 136 7.74 -20.53 16.38
CA ARG A 136 7.23 -21.44 17.42
C ARG A 136 7.73 -22.87 17.24
N PHE A 137 7.81 -23.34 16.00
CA PHE A 137 8.39 -24.65 15.70
C PHE A 137 9.85 -24.74 16.16
N PHE A 138 10.67 -23.74 15.84
CA PHE A 138 12.07 -23.72 16.27
C PHE A 138 12.22 -23.61 17.79
N GLU A 139 11.40 -22.79 18.43
CA GLU A 139 11.36 -22.68 19.89
C GLU A 139 11.10 -24.04 20.55
N GLN A 140 10.09 -24.77 20.06
CA GLN A 140 9.79 -26.11 20.58
C GLN A 140 10.92 -27.12 20.31
N ALA A 141 11.54 -27.08 19.13
CA ALA A 141 12.65 -27.96 18.80
C ALA A 141 13.89 -27.68 19.67
N LEU A 142 14.17 -26.40 19.96
CA LEU A 142 15.25 -25.98 20.83
C LEU A 142 15.00 -26.37 22.28
N GLU A 143 13.77 -26.20 22.79
CA GLU A 143 13.45 -26.62 24.15
C GLU A 143 13.55 -28.15 24.28
N SER A 144 13.08 -28.90 23.27
CA SER A 144 13.22 -30.35 23.27
C SER A 144 14.68 -30.82 23.18
N SER A 145 15.54 -30.11 22.44
CA SER A 145 16.96 -30.47 22.34
C SER A 145 17.69 -30.15 23.64
N ARG A 146 17.38 -29.01 24.26
CA ARG A 146 17.86 -28.62 25.59
C ARG A 146 17.49 -29.67 26.63
N ASP A 147 16.22 -30.06 26.72
CA ASP A 147 15.76 -31.10 27.65
C ASP A 147 16.51 -32.42 27.49
N ARG A 148 16.75 -32.84 26.24
CA ARG A 148 17.54 -34.04 25.95
C ARG A 148 18.99 -33.90 26.40
N LEU A 149 19.63 -32.77 26.12
CA LEU A 149 21.01 -32.51 26.53
C LEU A 149 21.14 -32.46 28.06
N THR A 150 20.18 -31.85 28.75
CA THR A 150 20.14 -31.84 30.23
C THR A 150 20.08 -33.25 30.79
N ARG A 151 19.20 -34.12 30.25
CA ARG A 151 19.14 -35.53 30.69
C ARG A 151 20.44 -36.29 30.47
N ILE A 152 21.06 -36.14 29.30
CA ILE A 152 22.35 -36.77 29.00
C ILE A 152 23.43 -36.30 29.97
N LEU A 153 23.44 -35.00 30.27
CA LEU A 153 24.40 -34.42 31.22
C LEU A 153 24.17 -34.91 32.65
N ASP A 154 22.91 -35.04 33.07
CA ASP A 154 22.55 -35.61 34.37
C ASP A 154 22.99 -37.08 34.49
N ASP A 155 22.76 -37.89 33.45
CA ASP A 155 23.21 -39.29 33.38
C ASP A 155 24.75 -39.40 33.47
N TRP A 156 25.48 -38.48 32.84
CA TRP A 156 26.94 -38.41 32.91
C TRP A 156 27.46 -38.02 34.29
N ASN A 157 26.77 -37.10 34.98
CA ASN A 157 27.14 -36.65 36.32
C ASN A 157 26.77 -37.68 37.40
N HIS A 158 25.85 -38.60 37.12
CA HIS A 158 25.41 -39.66 38.03
C HIS A 158 25.49 -41.07 37.41
N PRO A 159 26.69 -41.54 37.02
CA PRO A 159 26.86 -42.79 36.25
C PRO A 159 26.43 -44.06 37.01
N THR A 160 26.18 -43.97 38.31
CA THR A 160 25.96 -45.10 39.22
C THR A 160 24.51 -45.57 39.33
N ARG A 161 23.52 -44.90 38.71
CA ARG A 161 22.10 -45.33 38.82
C ARG A 161 21.69 -46.46 37.87
N LEU A 162 22.49 -46.76 36.84
CA LEU A 162 22.17 -47.81 35.86
C LEU A 162 22.81 -49.18 36.17
N ASN A 163 23.72 -49.27 37.14
CA ASN A 163 24.36 -50.52 37.53
C ASN A 163 24.27 -50.72 39.05
N LEU A 164 23.09 -51.15 39.53
CA LEU A 164 23.04 -51.92 40.76
C LEU A 164 22.42 -53.28 40.43
N PRO A 165 23.24 -54.30 40.05
CA PRO A 165 22.80 -55.66 40.18
C PRO A 165 22.67 -55.93 41.68
N GLY A 166 21.44 -56.12 42.14
CA GLY A 166 21.21 -56.81 43.40
C GLY A 166 21.88 -58.19 43.31
N SER A 167 22.84 -58.44 44.17
CA SER A 167 23.25 -59.80 44.53
C SER A 167 23.69 -59.82 45.97
N LEU A 168 22.70 -60.14 46.80
CA LEU A 168 22.76 -60.83 48.09
C LEU A 168 24.16 -61.10 48.68
N ASP A 169 24.37 -60.45 49.81
CA ASP A 169 24.98 -60.94 51.04
C ASP A 169 25.36 -62.44 51.05
N ASN A 170 26.66 -62.74 51.04
CA ASN A 170 27.22 -64.04 51.37
C ASN A 170 28.29 -63.82 52.46
N ALA A 171 27.85 -63.70 53.71
CA ALA A 171 28.71 -63.82 54.86
C ALA A 171 28.09 -64.78 55.89
N ARG A 172 28.45 -66.07 55.79
CA ARG A 172 28.51 -66.95 56.97
C ARG A 172 29.49 -68.10 56.74
N GLU A 173 30.70 -67.89 57.24
CA GLU A 173 31.69 -68.91 57.55
C GLU A 173 31.24 -69.79 58.74
N GLY A 174 31.69 -71.05 58.72
CA GLY A 174 32.27 -71.77 59.87
C GLY A 174 31.37 -72.13 61.04
#